data_AF-C7ZMG9-F1
#
_entry.id   AF-C7ZMG9-F1
#
_cell.length_a   1.000
_cell.length_b   1.000
_cell.length_c   1.000
_cell.angle_alpha   90.00
_cell.angle_beta   90.00
_cell.angle_gamma   90.00
#
_symmetry.space_group_name_H-M   'P 1'
#
loop_
_entity.id
_entity.type
_entity.pdbx_description
1 polymer ?
#
loop_
_entity_poly.entity_id
_entity_poly.type
_entity_poly.pdbx_seq_one_letter_code
_entity_poly.pdbx_strand_id
1 'polypeptide(L)'
;MVANPLGIPTNELGERPNTLFLINTTFNDMELYGHRTSRMYLDRLVTFSPILPNRPQVQAEHACLLQYFQDTAYRSLVTFGTTAEQIRDALMTMITAPDTSSSFALLHAILAYSSLHSQGPNKEAMALKIQALQFLSVSLNEGPMTTARAAQHVAASMLLGAFETLLPSDSSGEWLWHIWGAMDTIRAAQLENVSDESDTRHLLDWVYYHGVLSRFAVHHWRHQSLIQSRSNTRGGPSGDQYLQLSQYRPTLPSPNPTYAILSLLSEVCETLVDPRDPRSRHEDYIRRLKELESRIDTVPVTSTSAKLSHDATFAVELYQVATRIYLARASQSPWEPPANLDALIEAGFAGPSKTCTSGCEHFFPLLIIACEARREDQRVAILNLVERTQRDSRIRTVRGVMDAIQSIWVQQDLHADGDVLVNYLDVMSVGISSTSTIPSFA
;
A
#
# COMPACT_ATOMS: atom_id res chain seq x y z
N MET A 1 -7.04 -28.26 -67.59
CA MET A 1 -8.42 -27.96 -67.14
C MET A 1 -8.33 -26.98 -65.98
N VAL A 2 -8.79 -25.76 -66.22
CA VAL A 2 -9.39 -24.77 -65.30
C VAL A 2 -8.75 -24.56 -63.91
N ALA A 3 -8.24 -23.34 -63.72
CA ALA A 3 -8.05 -22.66 -62.44
C ALA A 3 -9.38 -22.18 -61.84
N ASN A 4 -9.55 -22.20 -60.52
CA ASN A 4 -9.62 -21.02 -59.63
C ASN A 4 -10.12 -21.42 -58.22
N PRO A 5 -9.95 -20.55 -57.20
CA PRO A 5 -9.67 -20.89 -55.82
C PRO A 5 -10.86 -20.41 -54.96
N LEU A 6 -10.71 -20.45 -53.64
CA LEU A 6 -11.21 -19.45 -52.67
C LEU A 6 -10.99 -20.06 -51.28
N GLY A 7 -9.81 -19.76 -50.72
CA GLY A 7 -9.58 -19.93 -49.30
C GLY A 7 -10.42 -18.90 -48.56
N ILE A 8 -11.40 -19.39 -47.79
CA ILE A 8 -12.13 -18.61 -46.81
C ILE A 8 -11.38 -18.80 -45.48
N PRO A 9 -10.81 -17.75 -44.86
CA PRO A 9 -10.37 -17.85 -43.49
C PRO A 9 -11.61 -17.77 -42.58
N THR A 10 -11.76 -18.77 -41.72
CA THR A 10 -12.70 -18.77 -40.60
C THR A 10 -12.29 -17.66 -39.63
N ASN A 11 -13.11 -16.61 -39.55
CA ASN A 11 -13.05 -15.65 -38.46
C ASN A 11 -13.42 -16.36 -37.16
N GLU A 12 -12.40 -16.75 -36.38
CA GLU A 12 -12.55 -16.98 -34.96
C GLU A 12 -12.80 -15.62 -34.30
N LEU A 13 -14.08 -15.32 -34.05
CA LEU A 13 -14.49 -14.33 -33.08
C LEU A 13 -13.99 -14.81 -31.71
N GLY A 14 -12.77 -14.39 -31.38
CA GLY A 14 -12.23 -14.51 -30.02
C GLY A 14 -13.09 -13.67 -29.09
N GLU A 15 -14.08 -14.31 -28.44
CA GLU A 15 -14.71 -13.78 -27.25
C GLU A 15 -13.62 -13.54 -26.20
N ARG A 16 -13.25 -12.27 -26.02
CA ARG A 16 -12.43 -11.86 -24.88
C ARG A 16 -13.23 -12.18 -23.61
N PRO A 17 -12.64 -12.84 -22.60
CA PRO A 17 -13.35 -13.08 -21.35
C PRO A 17 -13.67 -11.73 -20.70
N ASN A 18 -14.96 -11.50 -20.43
CA ASN A 18 -15.43 -10.41 -19.58
C ASN A 18 -14.71 -10.51 -18.24
N THR A 19 -13.68 -9.69 -18.07
CA THR A 19 -12.95 -9.55 -16.81
C THR A 19 -13.88 -8.79 -15.89
N LEU A 20 -14.52 -9.51 -14.97
CA LEU A 20 -15.33 -8.92 -13.92
C LEU A 20 -14.41 -8.06 -13.05
N PHE A 21 -14.51 -6.75 -13.20
CA PHE A 21 -13.93 -5.81 -12.26
C PHE A 21 -14.70 -5.96 -10.94
N LEU A 22 -14.04 -6.39 -9.88
CA LEU A 22 -14.65 -6.39 -8.55
C LEU A 22 -14.52 -4.98 -7.96
N ILE A 23 -15.63 -4.40 -7.50
CA ILE A 23 -15.54 -3.34 -6.50
C ILE A 23 -15.13 -4.00 -5.20
N ASN A 24 -14.01 -3.54 -4.63
CA ASN A 24 -13.61 -3.94 -3.30
C ASN A 24 -14.56 -3.30 -2.28
N THR A 25 -15.59 -4.03 -1.88
CA THR A 25 -16.55 -3.65 -0.84
C THR A 25 -16.31 -4.46 0.42
N THR A 26 -16.25 -3.79 1.55
CA THR A 26 -15.88 -4.39 2.83
C THR A 26 -17.12 -4.80 3.64
N PHE A 27 -16.95 -5.66 4.65
CA PHE A 27 -18.06 -6.03 5.53
C PHE A 27 -18.64 -4.81 6.27
N ASN A 28 -17.76 -3.91 6.73
CA ASN A 28 -18.18 -2.67 7.38
C ASN A 28 -18.94 -1.76 6.40
N ASP A 29 -18.53 -1.68 5.13
CA ASP A 29 -19.27 -0.93 4.11
C ASP A 29 -20.67 -1.52 3.86
N MET A 30 -20.81 -2.85 3.91
CA MET A 30 -22.11 -3.52 3.82
C MET A 30 -23.00 -3.29 5.05
N GLU A 31 -22.45 -3.29 6.26
CA GLU A 31 -23.20 -2.95 7.48
C GLU A 31 -23.64 -1.48 7.49
N LEU A 32 -22.74 -0.55 7.14
CA LEU A 32 -23.04 0.87 7.00
C LEU A 32 -24.12 1.13 5.93
N TYR A 33 -24.03 0.44 4.79
CA TYR A 33 -25.06 0.45 3.77
C TYR A 33 -26.39 -0.13 4.30
N GLY A 34 -26.35 -1.27 4.98
CA GLY A 34 -27.50 -1.93 5.61
C GLY A 34 -28.23 -1.03 6.61
N HIS A 35 -27.51 -0.39 7.53
CA HIS A 35 -28.06 0.55 8.50
C HIS A 35 -28.74 1.77 7.84
N ARG A 36 -28.21 2.28 6.72
CA ARG A 36 -28.86 3.32 5.93
C ARG A 36 -30.11 2.81 5.21
N THR A 37 -30.07 1.59 4.69
CA THR A 37 -31.19 0.98 3.95
C THR A 37 -32.35 0.65 4.90
N SER A 38 -32.07 0.19 6.12
CA SER A 38 -33.08 -0.03 7.16
C SER A 38 -33.73 1.26 7.67
N ARG A 39 -33.03 2.40 7.63
CA ARG A 39 -33.64 3.72 7.86
C ARG A 39 -34.48 4.19 6.69
N MET A 40 -34.13 3.84 5.45
CA MET A 40 -34.94 4.13 4.26
C MET A 40 -36.25 3.33 4.21
N TYR A 41 -36.33 2.15 4.85
CA TYR A 41 -37.57 1.37 4.89
C TYR A 41 -38.67 1.97 5.81
N LEU A 42 -38.33 2.94 6.67
CA LEU A 42 -39.31 3.69 7.48
C LEU A 42 -39.77 5.00 6.83
N ASP A 43 -39.12 5.43 5.74
CA ASP A 43 -39.53 6.57 4.89
C ASP A 43 -39.83 6.05 3.46
N ARG A 44 -41.00 5.43 3.31
CA ARG A 44 -41.44 4.88 2.02
C ARG A 44 -41.73 6.00 1.01
N LEU A 45 -41.19 5.80 -0.21
CA LEU A 45 -41.58 6.41 -1.49
C LEU A 45 -41.21 7.88 -1.70
N VAL A 46 -39.91 8.16 -1.84
CA VAL A 46 -39.47 9.21 -2.76
C VAL A 46 -38.72 8.54 -3.90
N THR A 47 -39.34 8.61 -5.08
CA THR A 47 -38.77 8.22 -6.37
C THR A 47 -37.40 8.88 -6.55
N PHE A 48 -36.33 8.09 -6.62
CA PHE A 48 -35.01 8.59 -7.01
C PHE A 48 -35.10 9.15 -8.44
N SER A 49 -35.03 10.48 -8.54
CA SER A 49 -34.76 11.18 -9.80
C SER A 49 -33.26 11.51 -9.87
N PRO A 50 -32.63 11.48 -11.05
CA PRO A 50 -31.27 11.96 -11.20
C PRO A 50 -31.31 13.49 -11.13
N ILE A 51 -30.93 14.05 -9.99
CA ILE A 51 -30.82 15.50 -9.80
C ILE A 51 -29.48 15.80 -9.13
N LEU A 52 -28.54 16.34 -9.90
CA LEU A 52 -27.66 17.41 -9.39
C LEU A 52 -28.40 18.75 -9.62
N PRO A 53 -28.01 19.88 -8.99
CA PRO A 53 -27.59 20.10 -7.60
C PRO A 53 -28.22 21.42 -7.07
N ASN A 54 -28.82 21.47 -5.87
CA ASN A 54 -29.31 22.77 -5.36
C ASN A 54 -29.54 22.82 -3.83
N ARG A 55 -28.46 22.61 -3.07
CA ARG A 55 -28.37 23.17 -1.71
C ARG A 55 -27.08 23.98 -1.63
N PRO A 56 -27.15 25.33 -1.57
CA PRO A 56 -25.95 26.18 -1.57
C PRO A 56 -25.04 25.89 -0.38
N GLN A 57 -25.59 25.42 0.74
CA GLN A 57 -24.82 25.04 1.93
C GLN A 57 -23.99 23.76 1.72
N VAL A 58 -24.56 22.72 1.10
CA VAL A 58 -23.85 21.45 0.82
C VAL A 58 -22.77 21.64 -0.25
N GLN A 59 -23.02 22.50 -1.24
CA GLN A 59 -22.01 22.89 -2.22
C GLN A 59 -20.88 23.71 -1.59
N ALA A 60 -21.20 24.63 -0.66
CA ALA A 60 -20.20 25.40 0.06
C ALA A 60 -19.34 24.51 0.99
N GLU A 61 -19.95 23.54 1.68
CA GLU A 61 -19.25 22.56 2.53
C GLU A 61 -18.31 21.68 1.69
N HIS A 62 -18.77 21.14 0.57
CA HIS A 62 -17.91 20.37 -0.35
C HIS A 62 -16.78 21.21 -0.95
N ALA A 63 -17.04 22.48 -1.29
CA ALA A 63 -16.00 23.39 -1.78
C ALA A 63 -14.93 23.66 -0.70
N CYS A 64 -15.33 23.83 0.57
CA CYS A 64 -14.40 24.00 1.68
C CYS A 64 -13.55 22.74 1.90
N LEU A 65 -14.14 21.54 1.83
CA LEU A 65 -13.41 20.28 1.96
C LEU A 65 -12.42 20.08 0.80
N LEU A 66 -12.82 20.40 -0.43
CA LEU A 66 -11.95 20.30 -1.60
C LEU A 66 -10.76 21.28 -1.49
N GLN A 67 -11.02 22.52 -1.07
CA GLN A 67 -9.96 23.50 -0.81
C GLN A 67 -9.05 23.05 0.34
N TYR A 68 -9.62 22.53 1.42
CA TYR A 68 -8.84 21.98 2.54
C TYR A 68 -7.93 20.83 2.09
N PHE A 69 -8.38 20.00 1.14
CA PHE A 69 -7.50 19.00 0.53
C PHE A 69 -6.31 19.64 -0.16
N GLN A 70 -6.55 20.64 -1.01
CA GLN A 70 -5.51 21.31 -1.82
C GLN A 70 -4.47 22.02 -0.95
N ASP A 71 -4.91 22.60 0.16
CA ASP A 71 -4.06 23.42 1.03
C ASP A 71 -3.37 22.60 2.13
N THR A 72 -4.06 21.58 2.66
CA THR A 72 -3.65 20.91 3.91
C THR A 72 -3.66 19.39 3.85
N ALA A 73 -4.80 18.76 3.52
CA ALA A 73 -4.96 17.32 3.73
C ALA A 73 -4.03 16.46 2.87
N TYR A 74 -3.68 16.92 1.65
CA TYR A 74 -2.79 16.17 0.75
C TYR A 74 -1.41 15.89 1.37
N ARG A 75 -0.95 16.73 2.31
CA ARG A 75 0.36 16.59 2.97
C ARG A 75 0.46 15.36 3.87
N SER A 76 -0.67 14.72 4.14
CA SER A 76 -0.79 13.51 4.95
C SER A 76 -0.83 12.25 4.09
N LEU A 77 -0.76 12.38 2.77
CA LEU A 77 -0.61 11.25 1.85
C LEU A 77 0.85 10.80 1.90
N VAL A 78 1.08 9.56 2.33
CA VAL A 78 2.44 9.04 2.41
C VAL A 78 2.90 8.53 1.05
N THR A 79 4.07 9.01 0.62
CA THR A 79 4.63 8.79 -0.71
C THR A 79 6.11 8.41 -0.63
N PHE A 80 6.64 7.86 -1.74
CA PHE A 80 8.06 7.54 -1.87
C PHE A 80 8.50 7.79 -3.32
N GLY A 81 9.54 8.62 -3.50
CA GLY A 81 10.03 9.08 -4.81
C GLY A 81 9.20 10.21 -5.45
N THR A 82 7.88 10.12 -5.40
CA THR A 82 6.96 11.19 -5.81
C THR A 82 6.58 12.06 -4.61
N THR A 83 6.45 13.37 -4.80
CA THR A 83 6.04 14.32 -3.75
C THR A 83 4.52 14.33 -3.55
N ALA A 84 4.06 14.65 -2.34
CA ALA A 84 2.64 14.80 -2.05
C ALA A 84 1.97 15.89 -2.94
N GLU A 85 2.70 16.95 -3.29
CA GLU A 85 2.26 17.99 -4.23
C GLU A 85 1.98 17.43 -5.63
N GLN A 86 2.87 16.58 -6.16
CA GLN A 86 2.66 15.94 -7.47
C GLN A 86 1.44 15.03 -7.46
N ILE A 87 1.20 14.30 -6.36
CA ILE A 87 -0.02 13.51 -6.20
C ILE A 87 -1.24 14.41 -6.14
N ARG A 88 -1.24 15.47 -5.32
CA ARG A 88 -2.33 16.44 -5.25
C ARG A 88 -2.67 16.98 -6.62
N ASP A 89 -1.67 17.45 -7.37
CA ASP A 89 -1.88 18.09 -8.67
C ASP A 89 -2.43 17.08 -9.68
N ALA A 90 -1.92 15.84 -9.71
CA ALA A 90 -2.46 14.76 -10.53
C ALA A 90 -3.93 14.45 -10.19
N LEU A 91 -4.29 14.35 -8.91
CA LEU A 91 -5.67 14.11 -8.47
C LEU A 91 -6.59 15.27 -8.88
N MET A 92 -6.12 16.52 -8.77
CA MET A 92 -6.88 17.69 -9.18
C MET A 92 -7.09 17.75 -10.70
N THR A 93 -6.08 17.42 -11.51
CA THR A 93 -6.25 17.28 -12.95
C THR A 93 -7.30 16.22 -13.27
N MET A 94 -7.24 15.06 -12.61
CA MET A 94 -8.14 13.93 -12.88
C MET A 94 -9.61 14.22 -12.55
N ILE A 95 -9.93 15.06 -11.56
CA ILE A 95 -11.33 15.45 -11.29
C ILE A 95 -11.88 16.47 -12.28
N THR A 96 -11.02 17.23 -12.97
CA THR A 96 -11.45 18.22 -13.98
C THR A 96 -11.74 17.59 -15.35
N ALA A 97 -11.37 16.32 -15.54
CA ALA A 97 -11.72 15.52 -16.71
C ALA A 97 -13.25 15.26 -16.78
N PRO A 98 -13.80 14.93 -17.97
CA PRO A 98 -15.25 14.90 -18.20
C PRO A 98 -16.05 14.09 -17.16
N ASP A 99 -17.26 14.60 -16.87
CA ASP A 99 -18.22 14.09 -15.90
C ASP A 99 -18.58 12.62 -16.17
N THR A 100 -17.84 11.73 -15.53
CA THR A 100 -18.01 10.27 -15.55
C THR A 100 -18.19 9.77 -14.13
N SER A 101 -18.77 8.59 -13.94
CA SER A 101 -18.89 8.04 -12.58
C SER A 101 -17.51 7.83 -11.92
N SER A 102 -16.46 7.56 -12.70
CA SER A 102 -15.08 7.50 -12.17
C SER A 102 -14.59 8.85 -11.63
N SER A 103 -14.88 9.96 -12.32
CA SER A 103 -14.56 11.31 -11.83
C SER A 103 -15.33 11.65 -10.55
N PHE A 104 -16.64 11.34 -10.50
CA PHE A 104 -17.43 11.53 -9.29
C PHE A 104 -16.95 10.67 -8.13
N ALA A 105 -16.54 9.43 -8.38
CA ALA A 105 -15.96 8.58 -7.35
C ALA A 105 -14.70 9.21 -6.73
N LEU A 106 -13.81 9.73 -7.58
CA LEU A 106 -12.59 10.40 -7.14
C LEU A 106 -12.92 11.66 -6.31
N LEU A 107 -13.82 12.51 -6.78
CA LEU A 107 -14.26 13.70 -6.04
C LEU A 107 -14.78 13.32 -4.65
N HIS A 108 -15.67 12.33 -4.54
CA HIS A 108 -16.23 11.92 -3.25
C HIS A 108 -15.17 11.28 -2.34
N ALA A 109 -14.18 10.57 -2.90
CA ALA A 109 -13.06 10.05 -2.13
C ALA A 109 -12.18 11.19 -1.55
N ILE A 110 -11.91 12.25 -2.32
CA ILE A 110 -11.19 13.46 -1.85
C ILE A 110 -11.96 14.12 -0.71
N LEU A 111 -13.28 14.31 -0.88
CA LEU A 111 -14.12 14.92 0.15
C LEU A 111 -14.18 14.07 1.42
N ALA A 112 -14.32 12.74 1.28
CA ALA A 112 -14.32 11.80 2.40
C ALA A 112 -13.02 11.87 3.19
N TYR A 113 -11.88 11.78 2.50
CA TYR A 113 -10.54 11.89 3.09
C TYR A 113 -10.36 13.23 3.81
N SER A 114 -10.81 14.33 3.20
CA SER A 114 -10.70 15.68 3.77
C SER A 114 -11.56 15.87 5.02
N SER A 115 -12.79 15.35 5.01
CA SER A 115 -13.68 15.37 6.19
C SER A 115 -13.09 14.54 7.33
N LEU A 116 -12.57 13.35 7.04
CA LEU A 116 -11.89 12.51 8.04
C LEU A 116 -10.63 13.19 8.59
N HIS A 117 -9.80 13.77 7.72
CA HIS A 117 -8.54 14.40 8.12
C HIS A 117 -8.75 15.66 8.98
N SER A 118 -9.75 16.48 8.65
CA SER A 118 -10.05 17.73 9.37
C SER A 118 -10.77 17.51 10.70
N GLN A 119 -11.79 16.66 10.71
CA GLN A 119 -12.73 16.54 11.84
C GLN A 119 -12.62 15.21 12.58
N GLY A 120 -11.81 14.27 12.09
CA GLY A 120 -11.78 12.90 12.59
C GLY A 120 -13.00 12.08 12.13
N PRO A 121 -13.18 10.87 12.69
CA PRO A 121 -14.26 9.96 12.29
C PRO A 121 -15.64 10.58 12.53
N ASN A 122 -16.38 10.83 11.46
CA ASN A 122 -17.68 11.48 11.53
C ASN A 122 -18.66 10.89 10.48
N LYS A 123 -19.95 11.20 10.62
CA LYS A 123 -21.01 10.66 9.75
C LYS A 123 -20.92 11.15 8.30
N GLU A 124 -20.39 12.35 8.08
CA GLU A 124 -20.22 12.94 6.75
C GLU A 124 -19.09 12.24 5.99
N ALA A 125 -17.92 12.07 6.61
CA ALA A 125 -16.79 11.33 6.05
C ALA A 125 -17.21 9.92 5.58
N MET A 126 -17.97 9.20 6.42
CA MET A 126 -18.50 7.88 6.06
C MET A 126 -19.54 7.95 4.94
N ALA A 127 -20.40 8.98 4.92
CA ALA A 127 -21.37 9.17 3.84
C ALA A 127 -20.70 9.36 2.49
N LEU A 128 -19.65 10.18 2.45
CA LEU A 128 -18.86 10.50 1.27
C LEU A 128 -18.08 9.27 0.79
N LYS A 129 -17.51 8.47 1.72
CA LYS A 129 -16.88 7.18 1.41
C LYS A 129 -17.86 6.24 0.68
N ILE A 130 -19.07 6.09 1.21
CA ILE A 130 -20.11 5.24 0.61
C ILE A 130 -20.48 5.74 -0.80
N GLN A 131 -20.61 7.06 -0.99
CA GLN A 131 -20.89 7.64 -2.31
C GLN A 131 -19.76 7.36 -3.29
N ALA A 132 -18.50 7.49 -2.87
CA ALA A 132 -17.35 7.14 -3.71
C ALA A 132 -17.40 5.67 -4.17
N LEU A 133 -17.68 4.74 -3.27
CA LEU A 133 -17.84 3.31 -3.60
C LEU A 133 -19.00 3.04 -4.55
N GLN A 134 -20.13 3.73 -4.39
CA GLN A 134 -21.28 3.63 -5.30
C GLN A 134 -20.91 4.10 -6.70
N PHE A 135 -20.24 5.24 -6.82
CA PHE A 135 -19.78 5.75 -8.11
C PHE A 135 -18.72 4.85 -8.76
N LEU A 136 -17.80 4.26 -7.97
CA LEU A 136 -16.88 3.24 -8.48
C LEU A 136 -17.66 2.06 -9.07
N SER A 137 -18.68 1.59 -8.37
CA SER A 137 -19.54 0.49 -8.83
C SER A 137 -20.29 0.80 -10.12
N VAL A 138 -20.87 1.99 -10.22
CA VAL A 138 -21.52 2.44 -11.46
C VAL A 138 -20.50 2.53 -12.59
N SER A 139 -19.30 3.03 -12.31
CA SER A 139 -18.27 3.23 -13.34
C SER A 139 -17.82 1.95 -14.03
N LEU A 140 -17.94 0.78 -13.38
CA LEU A 140 -17.62 -0.50 -14.00
C LEU A 140 -18.62 -0.93 -15.08
N ASN A 141 -19.84 -0.40 -15.04
CA ASN A 141 -20.90 -0.70 -16.00
C ASN A 141 -20.99 0.33 -17.13
N GLU A 142 -20.24 1.43 -17.04
CA GLU A 142 -20.26 2.52 -18.02
C GLU A 142 -19.41 2.18 -19.26
N GLY A 143 -19.80 1.20 -20.07
CA GLY A 143 -19.11 0.90 -21.34
C GLY A 143 -17.60 0.58 -21.20
N PRO A 144 -16.82 0.65 -22.30
CA PRO A 144 -15.41 0.31 -22.28
C PRO A 144 -14.59 1.22 -21.35
N MET A 145 -13.76 0.61 -20.49
CA MET A 145 -12.88 1.32 -19.57
C MET A 145 -11.76 2.03 -20.35
N THR A 146 -11.79 3.36 -20.40
CA THR A 146 -10.72 4.17 -20.99
C THR A 146 -9.56 4.32 -20.01
N THR A 147 -8.37 4.68 -20.51
CA THR A 147 -7.20 4.92 -19.65
C THR A 147 -7.43 6.04 -18.63
N ALA A 148 -8.11 7.12 -19.03
CA ALA A 148 -8.47 8.22 -18.13
C ALA A 148 -9.42 7.77 -17.01
N ARG A 149 -10.45 6.99 -17.32
CA ARG A 149 -11.40 6.46 -16.32
C ARG A 149 -10.75 5.44 -15.40
N ALA A 150 -9.88 4.60 -15.94
CA ALA A 150 -9.09 3.67 -15.14
C ALA A 150 -8.16 4.44 -14.17
N ALA A 151 -7.49 5.51 -14.63
CA ALA A 151 -6.66 6.34 -13.76
C ALA A 151 -7.49 7.01 -12.64
N GLN A 152 -8.67 7.55 -12.94
CA GLN A 152 -9.61 8.08 -11.94
C GLN A 152 -10.06 7.00 -10.94
N HIS A 153 -10.35 5.79 -11.44
CA HIS A 153 -10.75 4.66 -10.59
C HIS A 153 -9.60 4.27 -9.64
N VAL A 154 -8.37 4.19 -10.15
CA VAL A 154 -7.15 3.91 -9.38
C VAL A 154 -6.93 4.99 -8.31
N ALA A 155 -7.05 6.26 -8.68
CA ALA A 155 -6.92 7.40 -7.77
C ALA A 155 -7.96 7.37 -6.64
N ALA A 156 -9.22 7.10 -6.97
CA ALA A 156 -10.30 6.97 -5.98
C ALA A 156 -10.02 5.81 -5.02
N SER A 157 -9.60 4.65 -5.55
CA SER A 157 -9.21 3.50 -4.73
C SER A 157 -8.05 3.86 -3.79
N MET A 158 -7.00 4.51 -4.27
CA MET A 158 -5.87 4.92 -3.41
C MET A 158 -6.28 5.85 -2.27
N LEU A 159 -7.15 6.84 -2.53
CA LEU A 159 -7.66 7.73 -1.50
C LEU A 159 -8.55 7.02 -0.49
N LEU A 160 -9.34 6.03 -0.92
CA LEU A 160 -10.10 5.17 -0.01
C LEU A 160 -9.17 4.29 0.83
N GLY A 161 -8.06 3.79 0.27
CA GLY A 161 -7.00 3.12 1.02
C GLY A 161 -6.38 4.03 2.08
N ALA A 162 -6.00 5.25 1.69
CA ALA A 162 -5.47 6.26 2.60
C ALA A 162 -6.48 6.63 3.70
N PHE A 163 -7.77 6.74 3.35
CA PHE A 163 -8.86 6.96 4.30
C PHE A 163 -8.91 5.86 5.37
N GLU A 164 -8.83 4.58 4.96
CA GLU A 164 -8.83 3.45 5.89
C GLU A 164 -7.60 3.43 6.79
N THR A 165 -6.43 3.84 6.29
CA THR A 165 -5.22 3.94 7.13
C THR A 165 -5.29 5.09 8.15
N LEU A 166 -5.99 6.18 7.82
CA LEU A 166 -6.21 7.29 8.76
C LEU A 166 -7.23 6.97 9.85
N LEU A 167 -8.07 5.95 9.66
CA LEU A 167 -9.16 5.66 10.55
C LEU A 167 -8.61 5.05 11.86
N PRO A 168 -8.91 5.63 13.05
CA PRO A 168 -8.41 5.12 14.33
C PRO A 168 -9.05 3.81 14.80
N SER A 169 -10.03 3.28 14.06
CA SER A 169 -10.76 2.08 14.44
C SER A 169 -10.05 0.83 13.95
N ASP A 170 -10.45 -0.32 14.51
CA ASP A 170 -10.05 -1.66 14.08
C ASP A 170 -10.58 -2.00 12.66
N SER A 171 -10.29 -1.17 11.65
CA SER A 171 -10.60 -1.49 10.26
C SER A 171 -9.85 -2.78 9.95
N SER A 172 -10.56 -3.78 9.44
CA SER A 172 -10.09 -5.16 9.25
C SER A 172 -9.03 -5.30 8.14
N GLY A 173 -8.08 -4.36 8.04
CA GLY A 173 -7.11 -4.29 6.95
C GLY A 173 -7.72 -3.86 5.63
N GLU A 174 -8.83 -3.13 5.66
CA GLU A 174 -9.61 -2.80 4.47
C GLU A 174 -8.84 -1.97 3.42
N TRP A 175 -7.85 -1.22 3.89
CA TRP A 175 -6.92 -0.50 3.02
C TRP A 175 -6.24 -1.44 2.01
N LEU A 176 -5.95 -2.70 2.37
CA LEU A 176 -5.32 -3.68 1.46
C LEU A 176 -6.15 -3.88 0.20
N TRP A 177 -7.46 -4.02 0.35
CA TRP A 177 -8.34 -4.24 -0.78
C TRP A 177 -8.30 -3.03 -1.70
N HIS A 178 -8.36 -1.82 -1.17
CA HIS A 178 -8.26 -0.62 -1.99
C HIS A 178 -6.95 -0.57 -2.81
N ILE A 179 -5.81 -0.89 -2.19
CA ILE A 179 -4.51 -0.94 -2.89
C ILE A 179 -4.48 -2.06 -3.95
N TRP A 180 -4.95 -3.26 -3.62
CA TRP A 180 -4.91 -4.39 -4.56
C TRP A 180 -5.87 -4.22 -5.73
N GLY A 181 -7.07 -3.67 -5.49
CA GLY A 181 -8.01 -3.33 -6.55
C GLY A 181 -7.49 -2.24 -7.48
N ALA A 182 -6.75 -1.26 -6.93
CA ALA A 182 -6.05 -0.28 -7.74
C ALA A 182 -5.02 -0.96 -8.68
N MET A 183 -4.22 -1.89 -8.16
CA MET A 183 -3.27 -2.63 -9.00
C MET A 183 -3.94 -3.55 -10.03
N ASP A 184 -5.06 -4.20 -9.71
CA ASP A 184 -5.83 -5.00 -10.66
C ASP A 184 -6.37 -4.12 -11.81
N THR A 185 -6.85 -2.93 -11.46
CA THR A 185 -7.34 -1.94 -12.44
C THR A 185 -6.21 -1.47 -13.37
N ILE A 186 -5.01 -1.21 -12.81
CA ILE A 186 -3.82 -0.84 -13.59
C ILE A 186 -3.50 -1.90 -14.66
N ARG A 187 -3.50 -3.18 -14.29
CA ARG A 187 -3.22 -4.27 -15.24
C ARG A 187 -4.31 -4.42 -16.27
N ALA A 188 -5.56 -4.47 -15.83
CA ALA A 188 -6.69 -4.70 -16.72
C ALA A 188 -6.83 -3.59 -17.77
N ALA A 189 -6.53 -2.34 -17.40
CA ALA A 189 -6.53 -1.20 -18.30
C ALA A 189 -5.16 -0.93 -18.99
N GLN A 190 -4.15 -1.77 -18.74
CA GLN A 190 -2.79 -1.63 -19.28
C GLN A 190 -2.18 -0.24 -19.09
N LEU A 191 -2.41 0.37 -17.91
CA LEU A 191 -1.91 1.71 -17.60
C LEU A 191 -0.38 1.79 -17.51
N GLU A 192 0.29 0.64 -17.41
CA GLU A 192 1.75 0.51 -17.44
C GLU A 192 2.37 1.02 -18.75
N ASN A 193 1.61 1.09 -19.83
CA ASN A 193 2.06 1.55 -21.15
C ASN A 193 1.90 3.07 -21.37
N VAL A 194 1.45 3.82 -20.36
CA VAL A 194 1.23 5.27 -20.45
C VAL A 194 2.58 6.00 -20.37
N SER A 195 2.71 7.13 -21.08
CA SER A 195 3.94 7.95 -21.13
C SER A 195 4.44 8.37 -19.74
N ASP A 196 5.76 8.33 -19.57
CA ASP A 196 6.49 8.68 -18.33
C ASP A 196 6.26 10.13 -17.85
N GLU A 197 5.85 11.05 -18.72
CA GLU A 197 5.63 12.47 -18.37
C GLU A 197 4.20 12.78 -17.91
N SER A 198 3.32 11.78 -17.80
CA SER A 198 1.92 12.00 -17.46
C SER A 198 1.65 12.05 -15.95
N ASP A 199 0.63 12.81 -15.53
CA ASP A 199 0.08 12.80 -14.16
C ASP A 199 -0.24 11.37 -13.66
N THR A 200 -0.60 10.47 -14.59
CA THR A 200 -0.82 9.06 -14.32
C THR A 200 0.43 8.37 -13.78
N ARG A 201 1.64 8.76 -14.20
CA ARG A 201 2.88 8.10 -13.74
C ARG A 201 3.10 8.30 -12.23
N HIS A 202 2.89 9.52 -11.74
CA HIS A 202 2.95 9.84 -10.30
C HIS A 202 1.97 8.98 -9.49
N LEU A 203 0.74 8.81 -10.00
CA LEU A 203 -0.26 7.93 -9.40
C LEU A 203 0.23 6.47 -9.37
N LEU A 204 0.78 5.95 -10.48
CA LEU A 204 1.29 4.57 -10.54
C LEU A 204 2.43 4.34 -9.55
N ASP A 205 3.34 5.30 -9.38
CA ASP A 205 4.42 5.20 -8.39
C ASP A 205 3.87 5.18 -6.96
N TRP A 206 2.81 5.96 -6.68
CA TRP A 206 2.11 5.92 -5.40
C TRP A 206 1.45 4.57 -5.13
N VAL A 207 0.73 4.00 -6.12
CA VAL A 207 0.15 2.65 -5.98
C VAL A 207 1.24 1.61 -5.74
N TYR A 208 2.34 1.70 -6.50
CA TYR A 208 3.41 0.73 -6.41
C TYR A 208 4.06 0.71 -5.03
N TYR A 209 4.34 1.88 -4.46
CA TYR A 209 4.88 2.02 -3.12
C TYR A 209 4.02 1.30 -2.06
N HIS A 210 2.73 1.64 -2.02
CA HIS A 210 1.77 1.01 -1.11
C HIS A 210 1.59 -0.48 -1.40
N GLY A 211 1.64 -0.88 -2.67
CA GLY A 211 1.57 -2.27 -3.12
C GLY A 211 2.73 -3.12 -2.58
N VAL A 212 3.97 -2.63 -2.63
CA VAL A 212 5.13 -3.34 -2.07
C VAL A 212 5.01 -3.48 -0.56
N LEU A 213 4.61 -2.43 0.15
CA LEU A 213 4.50 -2.46 1.60
C LEU A 213 3.31 -3.30 2.09
N SER A 214 2.24 -3.38 1.31
CA SER A 214 1.15 -4.34 1.54
C SER A 214 1.62 -5.79 1.55
N ARG A 215 2.59 -6.15 0.68
CA ARG A 215 3.17 -7.50 0.69
C ARG A 215 3.96 -7.77 1.94
N PHE A 216 4.79 -6.81 2.36
CA PHE A 216 5.56 -6.94 3.60
C PHE A 216 4.62 -7.12 4.79
N ALA A 217 3.59 -6.28 4.90
CA ALA A 217 2.60 -6.36 5.97
C ALA A 217 1.92 -7.74 6.01
N VAL A 218 1.44 -8.21 4.85
CA VAL A 218 0.71 -9.49 4.72
C VAL A 218 1.62 -10.69 4.95
N HIS A 219 2.89 -10.62 4.52
CA HIS A 219 3.88 -11.68 4.77
C HIS A 219 4.05 -11.94 6.27
N HIS A 220 3.97 -10.90 7.10
CA HIS A 220 4.13 -11.04 8.54
C HIS A 220 2.81 -11.17 9.32
N TRP A 221 1.68 -10.75 8.76
CA TRP A 221 0.38 -10.80 9.42
C TRP A 221 -0.18 -12.23 9.47
N ARG A 222 -0.20 -12.84 10.66
CA ARG A 222 -0.63 -14.24 10.89
C ARG A 222 -2.12 -14.39 11.21
N HIS A 223 -2.91 -13.31 11.27
CA HIS A 223 -4.35 -13.43 11.56
C HIS A 223 -5.11 -14.02 10.35
N GLN A 224 -5.44 -15.31 10.43
CA GLN A 224 -6.03 -16.11 9.35
C GLN A 224 -7.46 -15.70 8.93
N SER A 225 -8.10 -14.76 9.61
CA SER A 225 -9.50 -14.40 9.37
C SER A 225 -9.75 -13.66 8.04
N LEU A 226 -8.81 -12.82 7.57
CA LEU A 226 -8.92 -12.14 6.27
C LEU A 226 -8.58 -13.07 5.09
N ILE A 227 -7.69 -14.01 5.37
CA ILE A 227 -7.21 -15.04 4.46
C ILE A 227 -8.36 -16.02 4.15
N GLN A 228 -9.14 -16.44 5.15
CA GLN A 228 -10.19 -17.45 4.94
C GLN A 228 -11.44 -16.96 4.18
N SER A 229 -11.67 -15.65 4.04
CA SER A 229 -12.90 -15.14 3.41
C SER A 229 -13.01 -15.44 1.90
N ARG A 230 -11.93 -15.85 1.22
CA ARG A 230 -11.96 -16.35 -0.18
C ARG A 230 -11.98 -17.88 -0.29
N SER A 231 -11.78 -18.61 0.80
CA SER A 231 -11.52 -20.07 0.76
C SER A 231 -12.76 -20.96 0.68
N ASN A 232 -13.99 -20.40 0.67
CA ASN A 232 -15.21 -21.21 0.60
C ASN A 232 -15.61 -21.64 -0.82
N THR A 233 -14.77 -21.42 -1.84
CA THR A 233 -14.93 -22.09 -3.13
C THR A 233 -13.73 -22.97 -3.44
N ARG A 234 -13.92 -24.27 -3.17
CA ARG A 234 -13.12 -25.45 -3.55
C ARG A 234 -11.78 -25.61 -2.84
N GLY A 235 -11.69 -26.69 -2.06
CA GLY A 235 -10.51 -27.10 -1.30
C GLY A 235 -9.28 -27.31 -2.18
N GLY A 236 -8.35 -26.36 -2.08
CA GLY A 236 -6.93 -26.53 -2.39
C GLY A 236 -6.11 -26.35 -1.10
N PRO A 237 -4.90 -26.91 -1.02
CA PRO A 237 -4.04 -26.77 0.15
C PRO A 237 -3.68 -25.30 0.38
N SER A 238 -3.45 -24.93 1.65
CA SER A 238 -3.26 -23.56 2.18
C SER A 238 -2.14 -22.69 1.57
N GLY A 239 -1.59 -23.06 0.40
CA GLY A 239 -0.58 -22.31 -0.36
C GLY A 239 -1.13 -21.32 -1.41
N ASP A 240 -2.45 -21.27 -1.64
CA ASP A 240 -3.03 -20.54 -2.78
C ASP A 240 -3.20 -19.01 -2.61
N GLN A 241 -2.90 -18.43 -1.45
CA GLN A 241 -3.00 -16.97 -1.25
C GLN A 241 -1.73 -16.19 -1.56
N TYR A 242 -0.56 -16.81 -1.35
CA TYR A 242 0.71 -16.25 -1.81
C TYR A 242 0.78 -16.19 -3.35
N LEU A 243 0.01 -17.05 -4.04
CA LEU A 243 -0.12 -17.06 -5.50
C LEU A 243 -0.85 -15.84 -6.08
N GLN A 244 -1.56 -15.03 -5.26
CA GLN A 244 -2.16 -13.77 -5.72
C GLN A 244 -1.23 -12.57 -5.57
N LEU A 245 -0.09 -12.65 -4.87
CA LEU A 245 0.82 -11.49 -4.73
C LEU A 245 1.88 -11.43 -5.83
N SER A 246 2.27 -12.58 -6.38
CA SER A 246 3.24 -12.70 -7.47
C SER A 246 2.68 -12.17 -8.80
N GLN A 247 1.36 -12.25 -9.03
CA GLN A 247 0.73 -11.59 -10.17
C GLN A 247 0.98 -10.07 -10.15
N TYR A 248 1.23 -9.48 -8.98
CA TYR A 248 1.48 -8.05 -8.85
C TYR A 248 2.89 -7.56 -9.12
N ARG A 249 3.77 -8.38 -9.72
CA ARG A 249 5.12 -7.98 -10.09
C ARG A 249 5.07 -7.06 -11.30
N PRO A 250 5.34 -5.74 -11.19
CA PRO A 250 5.33 -4.88 -12.34
C PRO A 250 6.62 -5.11 -13.12
N THR A 251 6.50 -5.24 -14.44
CA THR A 251 7.61 -5.19 -15.38
C THR A 251 7.81 -3.75 -15.84
N LEU A 252 8.08 -2.82 -14.93
CA LEU A 252 8.46 -1.46 -15.34
C LEU A 252 9.98 -1.30 -15.28
N PRO A 253 10.65 -1.04 -16.41
CA PRO A 253 12.06 -0.66 -16.41
C PRO A 253 12.17 0.81 -16.00
N SER A 254 12.01 1.11 -14.71
CA SER A 254 12.29 2.46 -14.21
C SER A 254 13.78 2.58 -13.84
N PRO A 255 14.52 3.55 -14.38
CA PRO A 255 15.90 3.84 -13.96
C PRO A 255 15.96 4.57 -12.61
N ASN A 256 14.83 4.78 -11.91
CA ASN A 256 14.78 5.48 -10.63
C ASN A 256 15.23 4.57 -9.48
N PRO A 257 16.21 4.99 -8.66
CA PRO A 257 16.68 4.18 -7.52
C PRO A 257 15.60 3.88 -6.47
N THR A 258 14.60 4.76 -6.32
CA THR A 258 13.39 4.56 -5.51
C THR A 258 12.66 3.26 -5.91
N TYR A 259 12.42 3.09 -7.20
CA TYR A 259 11.74 1.92 -7.72
C TYR A 259 12.62 0.68 -7.61
N ALA A 260 13.91 0.82 -7.91
CA ALA A 260 14.86 -0.28 -7.83
C ALA A 260 14.89 -0.89 -6.41
N ILE A 261 14.95 -0.07 -5.36
CA ILE A 261 14.97 -0.59 -3.99
C ILE A 261 13.64 -1.20 -3.55
N LEU A 262 12.50 -0.61 -3.92
CA LEU A 262 11.18 -1.20 -3.65
C LEU A 262 10.98 -2.53 -4.36
N SER A 263 11.46 -2.67 -5.60
CA SER A 263 11.39 -3.91 -6.36
C SER A 263 12.20 -5.02 -5.70
N LEU A 264 13.40 -4.68 -5.22
CA LEU A 264 14.22 -5.60 -4.44
C LEU A 264 13.55 -5.99 -3.12
N LEU A 265 12.95 -5.04 -2.39
CA LEU A 265 12.18 -5.36 -1.17
C LEU A 265 11.03 -6.32 -1.46
N SER A 266 10.28 -6.10 -2.54
CA SER A 266 9.21 -7.00 -2.97
C SER A 266 9.75 -8.39 -3.28
N GLU A 267 10.86 -8.49 -4.02
CA GLU A 267 11.49 -9.75 -4.38
C GLU A 267 12.04 -10.49 -3.15
N VAL A 268 12.56 -9.77 -2.15
CA VAL A 268 12.96 -10.33 -0.85
C VAL A 268 11.75 -10.95 -0.15
N CYS A 269 10.61 -10.24 -0.06
CA CYS A 269 9.40 -10.77 0.56
C CYS A 269 8.86 -12.05 -0.12
N GLU A 270 9.04 -12.18 -1.44
CA GLU A 270 8.65 -13.37 -2.20
C GLU A 270 9.66 -14.51 -2.11
N THR A 271 10.95 -14.18 -1.93
CA THR A 271 12.04 -15.15 -1.90
C THR A 271 12.18 -15.80 -0.54
N LEU A 272 11.98 -15.05 0.55
CA LEU A 272 12.24 -15.52 1.91
C LEU A 272 11.44 -16.77 2.26
N VAL A 273 12.15 -17.78 2.76
CA VAL A 273 11.59 -19.01 3.30
C VAL A 273 11.96 -19.08 4.78
N ASP A 274 11.07 -19.67 5.60
CA ASP A 274 11.38 -19.97 7.00
C ASP A 274 12.75 -20.68 7.09
N PRO A 275 13.71 -20.15 7.87
CA PRO A 275 15.03 -20.75 8.04
C PRO A 275 15.04 -22.20 8.57
N ARG A 276 13.92 -22.68 9.12
CA ARG A 276 13.73 -24.08 9.56
C ARG A 276 13.29 -25.01 8.43
N ASP A 277 12.77 -24.46 7.34
CA ASP A 277 12.35 -25.24 6.17
C ASP A 277 13.59 -25.83 5.47
N PRO A 278 13.62 -27.13 5.10
CA PRO A 278 14.71 -27.74 4.34
C PRO A 278 15.06 -26.99 3.04
N ARG A 279 14.10 -26.28 2.44
CA ARG A 279 14.31 -25.44 1.24
C ARG A 279 15.33 -24.33 1.46
N SER A 280 15.46 -23.82 2.70
CA SER A 280 16.44 -22.79 3.07
C SER A 280 17.90 -23.23 2.88
N ARG A 281 18.16 -24.55 2.81
CA ARG A 281 19.51 -25.12 2.66
C ARG A 281 19.88 -25.45 1.22
N HIS A 282 18.95 -25.28 0.27
CA HIS A 282 19.23 -25.58 -1.13
C HIS A 282 20.20 -24.56 -1.72
N GLU A 283 21.18 -25.03 -2.49
CA GLU A 283 22.20 -24.17 -3.10
C GLU A 283 21.59 -23.07 -3.97
N ASP A 284 20.52 -23.39 -4.72
CA ASP A 284 19.83 -22.41 -5.55
C ASP A 284 19.16 -21.30 -4.73
N TYR A 285 18.65 -21.61 -3.53
CA TYR A 285 18.10 -20.61 -2.63
C TYR A 285 19.20 -19.70 -2.09
N ILE A 286 20.30 -20.28 -1.60
CA ILE A 286 21.46 -19.53 -1.11
C ILE A 286 22.04 -18.63 -2.21
N ARG A 287 22.11 -19.13 -3.46
CA ARG A 287 22.56 -18.35 -4.61
C ARG A 287 21.64 -17.15 -4.87
N ARG A 288 20.31 -17.36 -4.88
CA ARG A 288 19.34 -16.28 -5.03
C ARG A 288 19.46 -15.22 -3.93
N LEU A 289 19.67 -15.61 -2.68
CA LEU A 289 19.88 -14.64 -1.59
C LEU A 289 21.14 -13.78 -1.81
N LYS A 290 22.25 -14.39 -2.23
CA LYS A 290 23.50 -13.65 -2.55
C LYS A 290 23.33 -12.72 -3.75
N GLU A 291 22.56 -13.13 -4.76
CA GLU A 291 22.24 -12.28 -5.90
C GLU A 291 21.39 -11.07 -5.48
N LEU A 292 20.39 -11.28 -4.62
CA LEU A 292 19.59 -10.19 -4.04
C LEU A 292 20.45 -9.24 -3.21
N GLU A 293 21.30 -9.79 -2.35
CA GLU A 293 22.25 -9.05 -1.52
C GLU A 293 23.12 -8.11 -2.37
N SER A 294 23.77 -8.65 -3.41
CA SER A 294 24.60 -7.87 -4.34
C SER A 294 23.79 -6.80 -5.09
N ARG A 295 22.57 -7.12 -5.52
CA ARG A 295 21.70 -6.15 -6.22
C ARG A 295 21.24 -5.02 -5.30
N ILE A 296 20.99 -5.30 -4.02
CA ILE A 296 20.67 -4.27 -3.02
C ILE A 296 21.89 -3.38 -2.79
N ASP A 297 23.08 -3.95 -2.61
CA ASP A 297 24.31 -3.19 -2.36
C ASP A 297 24.73 -2.31 -3.57
N THR A 298 24.27 -2.65 -4.79
CA THR A 298 24.61 -1.94 -6.03
C THR A 298 23.53 -0.97 -6.54
N VAL A 299 22.43 -0.77 -5.80
CA VAL A 299 21.42 0.24 -6.17
C VAL A 299 22.11 1.62 -6.31
N PRO A 300 21.96 2.32 -7.45
CA PRO A 300 22.68 3.55 -7.71
C PRO A 300 22.05 4.72 -6.94
N VAL A 301 22.44 4.88 -5.67
CA VAL A 301 21.98 5.99 -4.83
C VAL A 301 22.61 7.32 -5.27
N THR A 302 23.84 7.28 -5.80
CA THR A 302 24.65 8.48 -6.08
C THR A 302 24.88 8.76 -7.57
N SER A 303 24.84 7.77 -8.45
CA SER A 303 25.21 7.92 -9.88
C SER A 303 24.18 8.68 -10.72
N THR A 304 22.96 8.88 -10.21
CA THR A 304 21.87 9.65 -10.83
C THR A 304 21.57 10.93 -10.03
N SER A 305 22.53 11.41 -9.23
CA SER A 305 22.40 12.51 -8.27
C SER A 305 22.02 13.87 -8.89
N ALA A 306 22.11 14.04 -10.21
CA ALA A 306 21.75 15.31 -10.86
C ALA A 306 20.23 15.61 -10.87
N LYS A 307 19.35 14.69 -10.45
CA LYS A 307 17.88 14.86 -10.51
C LYS A 307 17.10 14.62 -9.21
N LEU A 308 17.68 14.04 -8.16
CA LEU A 308 16.96 13.73 -6.92
C LEU A 308 17.18 14.81 -5.85
N SER A 309 16.15 15.09 -5.06
CA SER A 309 16.29 15.95 -3.87
C SER A 309 17.10 15.23 -2.80
N HIS A 310 17.72 15.99 -1.89
CA HIS A 310 18.45 15.44 -0.76
C HIS A 310 17.59 14.48 0.08
N ASP A 311 16.31 14.81 0.27
CA ASP A 311 15.35 13.99 1.02
C ASP A 311 15.07 12.66 0.31
N ALA A 312 14.92 12.68 -1.03
CA ALA A 312 14.73 11.47 -1.81
C ALA A 312 15.97 10.56 -1.80
N THR A 313 17.18 11.12 -1.89
CA THR A 313 18.43 10.37 -1.75
C THR A 313 18.52 9.69 -0.39
N PHE A 314 18.25 10.45 0.69
CA PHE A 314 18.22 9.91 2.04
C PHE A 314 17.20 8.77 2.20
N ALA A 315 15.99 8.96 1.67
CA ALA A 315 14.94 7.96 1.73
C ALA A 315 15.36 6.65 1.03
N VAL A 316 16.00 6.74 -0.13
CA VAL A 316 16.56 5.57 -0.84
C VAL A 316 17.64 4.87 -0.02
N GLU A 317 18.60 5.60 0.56
CA GLU A 317 19.65 5.02 1.42
C GLU A 317 19.03 4.31 2.63
N LEU A 318 18.03 4.92 3.24
CA LEU A 318 17.35 4.38 4.41
C LEU A 318 16.61 3.07 4.07
N TYR A 319 15.91 3.03 2.94
CA TYR A 319 15.30 1.80 2.44
C TYR A 319 16.35 0.74 2.06
N GLN A 320 17.47 1.13 1.47
CA GLN A 320 18.56 0.22 1.12
C GLN A 320 19.13 -0.47 2.36
N VAL A 321 19.46 0.31 3.39
CA VAL A 321 19.96 -0.19 4.68
C VAL A 321 18.94 -1.14 5.32
N ALA A 322 17.67 -0.73 5.41
CA ALA A 322 16.62 -1.53 6.01
C ALA A 322 16.37 -2.84 5.24
N THR A 323 16.24 -2.81 3.91
CA THR A 323 16.04 -4.01 3.10
C THR A 323 17.22 -4.96 3.23
N ARG A 324 18.46 -4.44 3.33
CA ARG A 324 19.67 -5.23 3.54
C ARG A 324 19.71 -5.92 4.90
N ILE A 325 19.39 -5.19 5.98
CA ILE A 325 19.26 -5.75 7.33
C ILE A 325 18.16 -6.81 7.35
N TYR A 326 17.00 -6.49 6.80
CA TYR A 326 15.85 -7.39 6.74
C TYR A 326 16.21 -8.70 6.02
N LEU A 327 16.79 -8.63 4.82
CA LEU A 327 17.22 -9.82 4.07
C LEU A 327 18.19 -10.69 4.89
N ALA A 328 19.22 -10.07 5.48
CA ALA A 328 20.24 -10.79 6.24
C ALA A 328 19.67 -11.46 7.50
N ARG A 329 18.80 -10.76 8.24
CA ARG A 329 18.20 -11.29 9.48
C ARG A 329 17.11 -12.32 9.22
N ALA A 330 16.23 -12.06 8.25
CA ALA A 330 15.10 -12.93 7.92
C ALA A 330 15.55 -14.26 7.32
N SER A 331 16.67 -14.27 6.57
CA SER A 331 17.24 -15.50 6.00
C SER A 331 18.19 -16.23 6.95
N GLN A 332 18.48 -15.66 8.12
CA GLN A 332 19.48 -16.21 9.03
C GLN A 332 19.03 -17.54 9.63
N SER A 333 19.89 -18.55 9.51
CA SER A 333 19.73 -19.82 10.20
C SER A 333 19.85 -19.63 11.72
N PRO A 334 18.90 -20.15 12.52
CA PRO A 334 18.99 -20.14 13.99
C PRO A 334 20.19 -20.94 14.51
N TRP A 335 20.77 -21.80 13.67
CA TRP A 335 21.87 -22.71 14.00
C TRP A 335 23.24 -22.12 13.67
N GLU A 336 23.28 -20.97 13.01
CA GLU A 336 24.51 -20.30 12.58
C GLU A 336 24.75 -19.01 13.36
N PRO A 337 26.01 -18.61 13.57
CA PRO A 337 26.33 -17.32 14.15
C PRO A 337 25.68 -16.18 13.35
N PRO A 338 25.17 -15.13 14.02
CA PRO A 338 24.55 -14.01 13.33
C PRO A 338 25.53 -13.30 12.42
N ALA A 339 25.04 -12.91 11.24
CA ALA A 339 25.76 -12.03 10.34
C ALA A 339 26.15 -10.75 11.10
N ASN A 340 27.41 -10.34 10.96
CA ASN A 340 27.88 -9.08 11.51
C ASN A 340 27.36 -7.95 10.63
N LEU A 341 26.43 -7.17 11.19
CA LEU A 341 25.79 -6.03 10.54
C LEU A 341 26.04 -4.73 11.32
N ASP A 342 26.99 -4.72 12.27
CA ASP A 342 27.13 -3.63 13.24
C ASP A 342 27.32 -2.26 12.54
N ALA A 343 28.21 -2.20 11.55
CA ALA A 343 28.44 -0.97 10.78
C ALA A 343 27.18 -0.49 10.03
N LEU A 344 26.39 -1.44 9.51
CA LEU A 344 25.16 -1.14 8.77
C LEU A 344 24.04 -0.67 9.71
N ILE A 345 23.93 -1.30 10.89
CA ILE A 345 22.97 -0.93 11.94
C ILE A 345 23.30 0.46 12.48
N GLU A 346 24.57 0.75 12.77
CA GLU A 346 25.00 2.08 13.22
C GLU A 346 24.72 3.16 12.15
N ALA A 347 24.94 2.87 10.87
CA ALA A 347 24.53 3.76 9.79
C ALA A 347 23.01 3.98 9.77
N GLY A 348 22.23 2.91 10.01
CA GLY A 348 20.77 2.95 10.14
C GLY A 348 20.28 3.85 11.28
N PHE A 349 20.93 3.86 12.44
CA PHE A 349 20.58 4.76 13.55
C PHE A 349 21.05 6.20 13.32
N ALA A 350 22.18 6.39 12.64
CA ALA A 350 22.74 7.70 12.33
C ALA A 350 21.93 8.48 11.27
N GLY A 351 21.21 7.79 10.38
CA GLY A 351 20.41 8.41 9.32
C GLY A 351 19.19 9.20 9.85
N PRO A 352 18.20 8.55 10.46
CA PRO A 352 16.98 9.19 10.95
C PRO A 352 17.23 10.30 11.98
N SER A 353 18.29 10.17 12.79
CA SER A 353 18.67 11.22 13.75
C SER A 353 19.16 12.51 13.08
N LYS A 354 19.71 12.43 11.85
CA LYS A 354 20.20 13.59 11.08
C LYS A 354 19.13 14.25 10.24
N THR A 355 18.26 13.47 9.60
CA THR A 355 17.34 13.99 8.57
C THR A 355 15.88 14.09 9.05
N CYS A 356 15.43 13.20 9.93
CA CYS A 356 14.05 13.19 10.42
C CYS A 356 13.88 14.14 11.62
N THR A 357 14.05 15.44 11.39
CA THR A 357 13.96 16.47 12.46
C THR A 357 12.52 16.71 12.93
N SER A 358 11.55 16.74 12.00
CA SER A 358 10.12 16.91 12.29
C SER A 358 9.34 15.60 12.49
N GLY A 359 9.94 14.45 12.17
CA GLY A 359 9.28 13.14 12.15
C GLY A 359 9.80 12.28 11.01
N CYS A 360 9.43 11.00 10.98
CA CYS A 360 9.78 10.05 9.92
C CYS A 360 8.51 9.39 9.36
N GLU A 361 8.29 9.55 8.06
CA GLU A 361 7.18 8.93 7.32
C GLU A 361 7.53 7.57 6.70
N HIS A 362 8.79 7.14 6.82
CA HIS A 362 9.26 5.86 6.29
C HIS A 362 9.17 4.76 7.36
N PHE A 363 7.98 4.20 7.55
CA PHE A 363 7.73 3.27 8.66
C PHE A 363 8.34 1.88 8.47
N PHE A 364 8.41 1.35 7.25
CA PHE A 364 9.11 0.09 7.02
C PHE A 364 10.58 0.18 7.48
N PRO A 365 11.41 1.15 7.03
CA PRO A 365 12.77 1.24 7.51
C PRO A 365 12.86 1.50 9.02
N LEU A 366 11.96 2.33 9.56
CA LEU A 366 11.90 2.59 11.00
C LEU A 366 11.68 1.32 11.81
N LEU A 367 10.74 0.45 11.38
CA LEU A 367 10.49 -0.85 12.00
C LEU A 367 11.76 -1.70 11.99
N ILE A 368 12.41 -1.87 10.83
CA ILE A 368 13.59 -2.73 10.72
C ILE A 368 14.74 -2.24 11.61
N ILE A 369 15.00 -0.92 11.63
CA ILE A 369 16.05 -0.34 12.47
C ILE A 369 15.68 -0.49 13.96
N ALA A 370 14.41 -0.27 14.32
CA ALA A 370 13.95 -0.44 15.68
C ALA A 370 14.11 -1.88 16.17
N CYS A 371 13.90 -2.89 15.31
CA CYS A 371 14.14 -4.30 15.63
C CYS A 371 15.60 -4.60 16.00
N GLU A 372 16.56 -3.75 15.59
CA GLU A 372 17.98 -3.90 15.93
C GLU A 372 18.41 -3.07 17.16
N ALA A 373 17.48 -2.41 17.85
CA ALA A 373 17.75 -1.61 19.05
C ALA A 373 18.08 -2.50 20.28
N ARG A 374 19.36 -2.82 20.44
CA ARG A 374 19.88 -3.66 21.55
C ARG A 374 20.24 -2.87 22.80
N ARG A 375 20.44 -1.56 22.67
CA ARG A 375 20.81 -0.67 23.78
C ARG A 375 19.65 0.24 24.14
N GLU A 376 19.56 0.60 25.42
CA GLU A 376 18.48 1.46 25.92
C GLU A 376 18.47 2.83 25.21
N ASP A 377 19.63 3.41 24.92
CA ASP A 377 19.73 4.69 24.21
C ASP A 377 19.24 4.62 22.76
N GLN A 378 19.42 3.47 22.08
CA GLN A 378 18.82 3.23 20.76
C GLN A 378 17.29 3.14 20.84
N ARG A 379 16.74 2.41 21.82
CA ARG A 379 15.29 2.32 22.03
C ARG A 379 14.69 3.69 22.33
N VAL A 380 15.33 4.47 23.21
CA VAL A 380 14.94 5.85 23.52
C VAL A 380 14.99 6.75 22.27
N ALA A 381 16.00 6.61 21.41
CA ALA A 381 16.07 7.38 20.17
C ALA A 381 14.90 7.09 19.22
N ILE A 382 14.51 5.82 19.09
CA ILE A 382 13.34 5.40 18.29
C ILE A 382 12.05 5.95 18.89
N LEU A 383 11.86 5.83 20.21
CA LEU A 383 10.68 6.35 20.89
C LEU A 383 10.55 7.88 20.72
N ASN A 384 11.66 8.61 20.84
CA ASN A 384 11.68 10.05 20.62
C ASN A 384 11.38 10.44 19.17
N LEU A 385 11.82 9.63 18.19
CA LEU A 385 11.48 9.85 16.79
C LEU A 385 9.97 9.61 16.57
N VAL A 386 9.43 8.52 17.09
CA VAL A 386 7.99 8.21 17.00
C VAL A 386 7.14 9.29 17.65
N GLU A 387 7.52 9.76 18.84
CA GLU A 387 6.79 10.81 19.55
C GLU A 387 6.79 12.13 18.77
N ARG A 388 7.87 12.46 18.06
CA ARG A 388 7.90 13.61 17.12
C ARG A 388 6.98 13.38 15.93
N THR A 389 7.03 12.19 15.32
CA THR A 389 6.16 11.82 14.20
C THR A 389 4.68 11.86 14.59
N GLN A 390 4.29 11.42 15.79
CA GLN A 390 2.91 11.46 16.28
C GLN A 390 2.40 12.89 16.53
N ARG A 391 3.30 13.81 16.90
CA ARG A 391 2.95 15.24 17.06
C ARG A 391 2.73 15.92 15.72
N ASP A 392 3.26 15.36 14.64
CA ASP A 392 2.98 15.85 13.30
C ASP A 392 1.54 15.49 12.93
N SER A 393 0.67 16.50 12.87
CA SER A 393 -0.74 16.32 12.51
C SER A 393 -0.94 15.70 11.12
N ARG A 394 0.10 15.72 10.28
CA ARG A 394 0.10 15.07 8.96
C ARG A 394 0.19 13.55 9.05
N ILE A 395 0.69 13.01 10.17
CA ILE A 395 1.05 11.60 10.26
C ILE A 395 0.26 10.93 11.39
N ARG A 396 -0.92 10.39 11.04
CA ARG A 396 -1.84 9.75 12.01
C ARG A 396 -1.70 8.23 12.10
N THR A 397 -0.98 7.61 11.16
CA THR A 397 -0.85 6.15 10.96
C THR A 397 0.21 5.45 11.82
N VAL A 398 0.92 6.18 12.69
CA VAL A 398 2.12 5.69 13.40
C VAL A 398 1.80 4.66 14.49
N ARG A 399 0.57 4.68 15.04
CA ARG A 399 0.25 3.90 16.24
C ARG A 399 0.43 2.40 16.05
N GLY A 400 -0.13 1.83 14.98
CA GLY A 400 0.01 0.39 14.70
C GLY A 400 1.47 -0.04 14.50
N VAL A 401 2.28 0.82 13.87
CA VAL A 401 3.73 0.54 13.71
C VAL A 401 4.44 0.55 15.06
N MET A 402 4.10 1.51 15.94
CA MET A 402 4.69 1.58 17.28
C MET A 402 4.30 0.37 18.13
N ASP A 403 3.02 -0.01 18.13
CA ASP A 403 2.52 -1.16 18.88
C ASP A 403 3.26 -2.44 18.41
N ALA A 404 3.47 -2.60 17.10
CA ALA A 404 4.28 -3.69 16.56
C ALA A 404 5.75 -3.64 17.04
N ILE A 405 6.40 -2.47 17.03
CA ILE A 405 7.78 -2.32 17.52
C ILE A 405 7.89 -2.71 19.00
N GLN A 406 7.00 -2.22 19.85
CA GLN A 406 7.02 -2.53 21.28
C GLN A 406 6.81 -4.03 21.52
N SER A 407 5.85 -4.63 20.82
CA SER A 407 5.62 -6.07 20.90
C SER A 407 6.83 -6.88 20.46
N ILE A 408 7.55 -6.44 19.42
CA ILE A 408 8.81 -7.09 19.00
C ILE A 408 9.87 -7.00 20.11
N TRP A 409 10.07 -5.82 20.71
CA TRP A 409 11.03 -5.67 21.81
C TRP A 409 10.68 -6.55 23.01
N VAL A 410 9.39 -6.65 23.36
CA VAL A 410 8.93 -7.57 24.41
C VAL A 410 9.28 -9.01 24.05
N GLN A 411 9.03 -9.46 22.82
CA GLN A 411 9.42 -10.81 22.40
C GLN A 411 10.93 -11.01 22.48
N GLN A 412 11.73 -10.04 22.03
CA GLN A 412 13.19 -10.13 22.11
C GLN A 412 13.69 -10.23 23.56
N ASP A 413 13.13 -9.43 24.47
CA ASP A 413 13.51 -9.42 25.88
C ASP A 413 13.11 -10.73 26.58
N LEU A 414 11.95 -11.30 26.25
CA LEU A 414 11.51 -12.61 26.75
C LEU A 414 12.40 -13.77 26.30
N HIS A 415 13.09 -13.62 25.17
CA HIS A 415 13.98 -14.63 24.61
C HIS A 415 15.48 -14.33 24.83
N ALA A 416 15.81 -13.34 25.68
CA ALA A 416 17.18 -12.91 25.93
C ALA A 416 18.08 -14.03 26.53
N ASP A 417 17.48 -14.93 27.30
CA ASP A 417 18.20 -16.04 27.97
C ASP A 417 18.51 -17.22 27.03
N GLY A 418 17.99 -17.22 25.79
CA GLY A 418 18.38 -18.17 24.74
C GLY A 418 17.79 -19.59 24.86
N ASP A 419 16.88 -19.83 25.81
CA ASP A 419 16.23 -21.14 26.02
C ASP A 419 15.36 -21.60 24.83
N VAL A 420 14.92 -20.66 23.99
CA VAL A 420 14.10 -20.92 22.80
C VAL A 420 14.76 -20.27 21.58
N LEU A 421 15.08 -21.09 20.57
CA LEU A 421 15.56 -20.62 19.27
C LEU A 421 14.40 -20.00 18.48
N VAL A 422 14.23 -18.68 18.60
CA VAL A 422 13.27 -17.93 17.79
C VAL A 422 14.00 -17.29 16.62
N ASN A 423 13.50 -17.52 15.42
CA ASN A 423 14.04 -16.89 14.22
C ASN A 423 13.44 -15.49 14.02
N TYR A 424 14.13 -14.64 13.28
CA TYR A 424 13.74 -13.24 13.10
C TYR A 424 12.34 -13.07 12.47
N LEU A 425 11.97 -13.93 11.52
CA LEU A 425 10.66 -13.92 10.88
C LEU A 425 9.53 -14.22 11.89
N ASP A 426 9.75 -15.16 12.81
CA ASP A 426 8.78 -15.48 13.87
C ASP A 426 8.57 -14.30 14.81
N VAL A 427 9.65 -13.67 15.28
CA VAL A 427 9.56 -12.49 16.16
C VAL A 427 8.79 -11.37 15.46
N MET A 428 9.15 -11.06 14.21
CA MET A 428 8.46 -10.04 13.42
C MET A 428 6.99 -10.36 13.22
N SER A 429 6.67 -11.59 12.81
CA SER A 429 5.29 -11.98 12.58
C SER A 429 4.45 -11.94 13.86
N VAL A 430 5.00 -12.38 15.01
CA VAL A 430 4.31 -12.32 16.30
C VAL A 430 4.08 -10.87 16.71
N GLY A 431 5.12 -10.03 16.62
CA GLY A 431 5.03 -8.63 17.01
C GLY A 431 4.09 -7.83 16.11
N ILE A 432 4.16 -8.02 14.79
CA ILE A 432 3.24 -7.38 13.86
C ILE A 432 1.81 -7.89 14.10
N SER A 433 1.60 -9.20 14.23
CA SER A 433 0.25 -9.77 14.45
C SER A 433 -0.36 -9.47 15.83
N SER A 434 0.39 -8.84 16.73
CA SER A 434 -0.12 -8.40 18.03
C SER A 434 -0.98 -7.15 17.95
N THR A 435 -0.90 -6.40 16.85
CA THR A 435 -1.77 -5.24 16.64
C THR A 435 -3.20 -5.72 16.32
N SER A 436 -4.21 -4.88 16.52
CA SER A 436 -5.59 -5.25 16.20
C SER A 436 -5.88 -5.21 14.69
N THR A 437 -5.11 -4.42 13.95
CA THR A 437 -5.23 -4.22 12.50
C THR A 437 -3.89 -4.33 11.82
N ILE A 438 -3.88 -4.81 10.57
CA ILE A 438 -2.66 -4.89 9.77
C ILE A 438 -2.09 -3.48 9.48
N PRO A 439 -0.86 -3.15 9.93
CA PRO A 439 -0.26 -1.85 9.67
C PRO A 439 0.14 -1.71 8.20
N SER A 440 0.00 -0.51 7.64
CA SER A 440 0.36 -0.25 6.24
C SER A 440 1.87 -0.23 6.01
N PHE A 441 2.64 0.20 7.02
CA PHE A 441 4.08 0.48 6.95
C PHE A 441 4.51 1.48 5.86
N ALA A 442 3.52 2.02 5.14
CA ALA A 442 3.63 3.00 4.08
C ALA A 442 3.41 4.40 4.56
#